data_AF-A0AA36BVW1-F1
#
_entry.id   AF-A0AA36BVW1-F1
#
_cell.length_a   1.000
_cell.length_b   1.000
_cell.length_c   1.000
_cell.angle_alpha   90.00
_cell.angle_beta   90.00
_cell.angle_gamma   90.00
#
_symmetry.space_group_name_H-M   'P 1'
#
loop_
_entity.id
_entity.type
_entity.pdbx_description
1 polymer ?
#
loop_
_entity_poly.entity_id
_entity_poly.type
_entity_poly.pdbx_seq_one_letter_code
_entity_poly.pdbx_strand_id
1 'polypeptide(L)'
;MKKTLHLENWSLHFDDREYQLLVLKNEEGEVKLEALQLENGKADTVVKGITSVLDEYNLWNCVKLIVADTMSVNTGKRNDIVIQLQRVFAQKGLK
;
A
#
# COMPACT_ATOMS: atom_id res chain seq x y z
N MET A 1 -4.79 14.96 11.75
CA MET A 1 -4.41 14.52 10.39
C MET A 1 -5.03 13.18 10.01
N LYS A 2 -4.80 12.07 10.72
CA LYS A 2 -5.28 10.74 10.27
C LYS A 2 -6.81 10.56 10.16
N LYS A 3 -7.62 11.36 10.85
CA LYS A 3 -9.10 11.23 10.87
C LYS A 3 -9.81 11.65 9.58
N THR A 4 -9.16 12.37 8.65
CA THR A 4 -9.81 12.87 7.42
C THR A 4 -9.30 12.20 6.15
N LEU A 5 -8.30 11.31 6.25
CA LEU A 5 -7.69 10.67 5.08
C LEU A 5 -8.72 9.92 4.22
N HIS A 6 -9.76 9.37 4.84
CA HIS A 6 -10.81 8.64 4.14
C HIS A 6 -11.73 9.52 3.27
N LEU A 7 -11.60 10.85 3.35
CA LEU A 7 -12.40 11.80 2.56
C LEU A 7 -11.74 12.15 1.22
N GLU A 8 -10.49 11.76 1.03
CA GLU A 8 -9.67 12.13 -0.13
C GLU A 8 -9.35 10.91 -1.01
N ASN A 9 -8.93 11.17 -2.24
CA ASN A 9 -8.42 10.15 -3.15
C ASN A 9 -6.90 10.08 -3.08
N TRP A 10 -6.36 8.88 -2.90
CA TRP A 10 -4.95 8.66 -2.69
C TRP A 10 -4.37 7.66 -3.69
N SER A 11 -3.11 7.86 -4.01
CA SER A 11 -2.23 6.82 -4.49
C SER A 11 -1.47 6.22 -3.31
N LEU A 12 -1.42 4.89 -3.24
CA LEU A 12 -0.70 4.14 -2.21
C LEU A 12 0.69 3.79 -2.73
N HIS A 13 1.73 4.31 -2.08
CA HIS A 13 3.13 4.10 -2.41
C HIS A 13 3.77 3.20 -1.36
N PHE A 14 4.53 2.20 -1.79
CA PHE A 14 5.33 1.35 -0.92
C PHE A 14 6.66 0.97 -1.59
N ASP A 15 7.69 0.74 -0.76
CA ASP A 15 9.05 0.35 -1.15
C ASP A 15 9.39 -1.06 -0.62
N ASP A 16 10.36 -1.75 -1.23
CA ASP A 16 10.78 -3.12 -0.93
C ASP A 16 11.96 -3.24 0.05
N ARG A 17 12.35 -2.14 0.71
CA ARG A 17 13.45 -2.10 1.68
C ARG A 17 13.10 -2.74 3.03
N GLU A 18 14.11 -2.87 3.90
CA GLU A 18 13.99 -3.41 5.28
C GLU A 18 12.84 -2.81 6.10
N TYR A 19 12.49 -1.56 5.83
CA TYR A 19 11.26 -0.94 6.31
C TYR A 19 10.42 -0.57 5.10
N GLN A 20 9.29 -1.25 4.91
CA GLN A 20 8.36 -0.85 3.87
C GLN A 20 7.58 0.36 4.36
N LEU A 21 8.04 1.55 3.97
CA LEU A 21 7.32 2.77 4.24
C LEU A 21 6.06 2.80 3.37
N LEU A 22 4.90 2.84 4.03
CA LEU A 22 3.62 3.02 3.37
C LEU A 22 3.26 4.49 3.35
N VAL A 23 3.00 5.02 2.16
CA VAL A 23 2.78 6.44 1.94
C VAL A 23 1.53 6.65 1.10
N LEU A 24 0.68 7.59 1.50
CA LEU A 24 -0.39 8.11 0.65
C LEU A 24 0.08 9.39 -0.03
N LYS A 25 -0.13 9.48 -1.34
CA LYS A 25 0.15 10.70 -2.10
C LYS A 25 -1.07 11.11 -2.91
N ASN A 26 -1.35 12.40 -2.95
CA ASN A 26 -2.29 13.04 -3.86
C ASN A 26 -1.72 14.38 -4.34
N GLU A 27 -2.55 15.21 -4.98
CA GLU A 27 -2.13 16.52 -5.51
C GLU A 27 -1.81 17.53 -4.40
N GLU A 28 -2.41 17.38 -3.22
CA GLU A 28 -2.23 18.29 -2.09
C GLU A 28 -1.00 17.96 -1.23
N GLY A 29 -0.56 16.70 -1.24
CA GLY A 29 0.69 16.32 -0.61
C GLY A 29 0.89 14.84 -0.34
N GLU A 30 1.76 14.58 0.65
CA GLU A 30 2.21 13.26 1.05
C GLU A 30 1.92 13.02 2.54
N VAL A 31 1.39 11.84 2.86
CA VAL A 31 1.19 11.36 4.23
C VAL A 31 1.88 10.01 4.42
N LYS A 32 2.89 9.98 5.28
CA LYS A 32 3.52 8.73 5.73
C LYS A 32 2.60 8.02 6.72
N LEU A 33 2.02 6.88 6.31
CA LEU A 33 1.06 6.13 7.11
C LEU A 33 1.76 5.36 8.22
N GLU A 34 2.70 4.50 7.82
CA GLU A 34 3.30 3.48 8.66
C GLU A 34 4.66 3.06 8.07
N ALA A 35 5.61 2.69 8.92
CA ALA A 35 6.77 1.91 8.51
C ALA A 35 6.53 0.45 8.89
N LEU A 36 6.23 -0.40 7.92
CA LEU A 36 5.93 -1.79 8.18
C LEU A 36 7.23 -2.54 8.55
N GLN A 37 7.28 -3.03 9.78
CA GLN A 37 8.29 -4.00 10.19
C GLN A 37 7.75 -5.40 9.88
N LEU A 38 8.22 -5.97 8.78
CA LEU A 38 7.77 -7.28 8.30
C LEU A 38 8.73 -8.38 8.75
N GLU A 39 8.19 -9.57 9.01
CA GLU A 39 9.00 -10.74 9.34
C GLU A 39 9.96 -11.14 8.21
N ASN A 40 9.58 -10.85 6.96
CA ASN A 40 10.38 -11.05 5.76
C ASN A 40 9.80 -10.23 4.59
N GLY A 41 10.57 -10.08 3.51
CA GLY A 41 10.15 -9.40 2.27
C GLY A 41 9.43 -10.30 1.25
N LYS A 42 8.72 -11.36 1.67
CA LYS A 42 7.88 -12.15 0.77
C LYS A 42 6.60 -11.39 0.43
N ALA A 43 6.09 -11.59 -0.79
CA ALA A 43 4.91 -10.91 -1.28
C ALA A 43 3.71 -11.03 -0.32
N ASP A 44 3.42 -12.24 0.16
CA ASP A 44 2.27 -12.47 1.05
C ASP A 44 2.39 -11.73 2.39
N THR A 45 3.59 -11.66 2.95
CA THR A 45 3.85 -10.94 4.22
C THR A 45 3.68 -9.43 4.03
N VAL A 46 4.16 -8.91 2.90
CA VAL A 46 3.99 -7.51 2.50
C VAL A 46 2.52 -7.16 2.31
N VAL A 47 1.82 -7.94 1.48
CA VAL A 47 0.39 -7.76 1.20
C VAL A 47 -0.40 -7.76 2.49
N LYS A 48 -0.14 -8.74 3.38
CA LYS A 48 -0.79 -8.80 4.70
C LYS A 48 -0.56 -7.52 5.51
N GLY A 49 0.69 -7.06 5.63
CA GLY A 49 1.02 -5.82 6.34
C GLY A 49 0.28 -4.60 5.79
N ILE A 50 0.28 -4.43 4.47
CA ILE A 50 -0.44 -3.33 3.79
C ILE A 50 -1.95 -3.44 4.05
N THR A 51 -2.54 -4.63 3.88
CA THR A 51 -3.98 -4.83 4.09
C THR A 51 -4.42 -4.51 5.52
N SER A 52 -3.62 -4.88 6.52
CA SER A 52 -3.89 -4.55 7.92
C SER A 52 -3.92 -3.04 8.17
N VAL A 53 -2.98 -2.29 7.58
CA VAL A 53 -2.98 -0.83 7.67
C VAL A 53 -4.21 -0.23 6.97
N LEU A 54 -4.56 -0.70 5.78
CA LEU A 54 -5.75 -0.19 5.07
C LEU A 54 -7.05 -0.49 5.82
N ASP A 55 -7.16 -1.65 6.48
CA ASP A 55 -8.29 -1.99 7.34
C ASP A 55 -8.32 -1.09 8.60
N GLU A 56 -7.20 -0.91 9.28
CA GLU A 56 -7.08 -0.08 10.50
C GLU A 56 -7.53 1.36 10.28
N TYR A 57 -7.10 1.95 9.16
CA TYR A 57 -7.42 3.34 8.82
C TYR A 57 -8.66 3.51 7.93
N ASN A 58 -9.35 2.40 7.59
CA ASN A 58 -10.53 2.39 6.71
C ASN A 58 -10.28 3.10 5.35
N LEU A 59 -9.13 2.80 4.72
CA LEU A 59 -8.63 3.53 3.54
C LEU A 59 -8.95 2.86 2.20
N TRP A 60 -9.53 1.66 2.22
CA TRP A 60 -9.78 0.87 1.01
C TRP A 60 -10.51 1.66 -0.09
N ASN A 61 -11.55 2.40 0.26
CA ASN A 61 -12.34 3.16 -0.72
C ASN A 61 -11.59 4.37 -1.30
N CYS A 62 -10.51 4.78 -0.66
CA CYS A 62 -9.83 6.05 -0.88
C CYS A 62 -8.56 5.86 -1.72
N VAL A 63 -7.98 4.65 -1.69
CA VAL A 63 -6.87 4.27 -2.55
C VAL A 63 -7.40 4.00 -3.97
N LYS A 64 -6.98 4.82 -4.93
CA LYS A 64 -7.36 4.72 -6.36
C LYS A 64 -6.24 4.23 -7.26
N LEU A 65 -5.01 4.23 -6.75
CA LEU A 65 -3.83 3.81 -7.49
C LEU A 65 -2.84 3.16 -6.53
N ILE A 66 -2.23 2.06 -6.98
CA ILE A 66 -1.15 1.38 -6.25
C ILE A 66 0.14 1.64 -7.01
N VAL A 67 1.12 2.22 -6.33
CA VAL A 67 2.45 2.53 -6.86
C VAL A 67 3.47 1.76 -6.03
N ALA A 68 4.25 0.91 -6.71
CA ALA A 68 5.36 0.22 -6.09
C ALA A 68 6.65 0.93 -6.51
N ASP A 69 7.20 1.75 -5.61
CA ASP A 69 8.39 2.56 -5.82
C ASP A 69 9.62 1.63 -5.95
N THR A 70 10.42 1.83 -6.99
CA THR A 70 11.52 0.92 -7.37
C THR A 70 12.87 1.48 -6.96
N MET A 71 13.55 0.82 -6.02
CA MET A 71 15.00 1.02 -5.81
C MET A 71 15.82 -0.28 -5.91
N SER A 72 15.20 -1.45 -6.13
CA SER A 72 15.89 -2.75 -6.25
C SER A 72 15.43 -3.58 -7.46
N VAL A 73 16.34 -4.42 -7.99
CA VAL A 73 16.28 -5.15 -9.27
C VAL A 73 15.28 -6.34 -9.26
N ASN A 74 14.44 -6.48 -8.22
CA ASN A 74 13.57 -7.65 -8.00
C ASN A 74 12.15 -7.49 -8.60
N THR A 75 12.08 -7.23 -9.90
CA THR A 75 10.83 -6.95 -10.65
C THR A 75 9.75 -8.03 -10.52
N GLY A 76 10.10 -9.31 -10.37
CA GLY A 76 9.14 -10.41 -10.21
C GLY A 76 8.31 -10.34 -8.93
N LYS A 77 8.96 -10.17 -7.77
CA LYS A 77 8.27 -10.09 -6.47
C LYS A 77 7.33 -8.89 -6.37
N ARG A 78 7.70 -7.78 -7.01
CA ARG A 78 6.91 -6.55 -7.06
C ARG A 78 5.58 -6.76 -7.78
N ASN A 79 5.64 -7.37 -8.96
CA ASN A 79 4.44 -7.67 -9.73
C ASN A 79 3.51 -8.59 -8.94
N ASP A 80 4.05 -9.58 -8.24
CA ASP A 80 3.24 -10.45 -7.38
C ASP A 80 2.52 -9.68 -6.27
N ILE A 81 3.20 -8.75 -5.57
CA ILE A 81 2.56 -7.91 -4.54
C ILE A 81 1.43 -7.06 -5.14
N VAL A 82 1.69 -6.36 -6.25
CA VAL A 82 0.70 -5.48 -6.89
C VAL A 82 -0.50 -6.30 -7.39
N ILE A 83 -0.26 -7.45 -8.04
CA ILE A 83 -1.32 -8.34 -8.52
C ILE A 83 -2.15 -8.87 -7.35
N GLN A 84 -1.51 -9.27 -6.25
CA GLN A 84 -2.20 -9.73 -5.06
C GLN A 84 -3.06 -8.62 -4.44
N LEU A 85 -2.52 -7.41 -4.28
CA LEU A 85 -3.29 -6.27 -3.78
C LEU A 85 -4.49 -5.97 -4.69
N GLN A 86 -4.29 -5.89 -6.00
CA GLN A 86 -5.38 -5.67 -6.96
C GLN A 86 -6.48 -6.75 -6.84
N ARG A 87 -6.12 -8.01 -6.60
CA ARG A 87 -7.09 -9.08 -6.32
C ARG A 87 -7.86 -8.83 -5.03
N VAL A 88 -7.21 -8.37 -3.97
CA VAL A 88 -7.89 -8.03 -2.70
C VAL A 88 -8.85 -6.84 -2.89
N PHE A 89 -8.44 -5.80 -3.62
CA PHE A 89 -9.34 -4.69 -3.98
C PHE A 89 -10.56 -5.20 -4.75
N ALA A 90 -10.35 -6.04 -5.77
CA ALA A 90 -11.44 -6.63 -6.56
C ALA A 90 -12.39 -7.50 -5.71
N GLN A 91 -11.86 -8.30 -4.78
CA GLN A 91 -12.67 -9.10 -3.85
C GLN A 91 -13.53 -8.24 -2.91
N LYS A 92 -13.06 -7.04 -2.57
CA LYS A 92 -13.82 -6.04 -1.80
C LYS A 92 -14.80 -5.22 -2.66
N GLY A 93 -14.90 -5.50 -3.97
CA GLY A 93 -15.75 -4.77 -4.91
C GLY A 93 -15.20 -3.40 -5.32
N LEU A 94 -13.90 -3.18 -5.11
CA LEU A 94 -13.20 -1.92 -5.38
C LEU A 94 -12.39 -2.04 -6.67
N LYS A 95 -12.27 -0.91 -7.38
CA LYS A 95 -11.53 -0.80 -8.65
C LYS A 95 -10.47 0.27 -8.54
#